data_AF-A0A382Q523-F1
#
_entry.id   AF-A0A382Q523-F1
#
_cell.length_a   1.000
_cell.length_b   1.000
_cell.length_c   1.000
_cell.angle_alpha   90.00
_cell.angle_beta   90.00
_cell.angle_gamma   90.00
#
_symmetry.space_group_name_H-M   'P 1'
#
loop_
_entity.id
_entity.type
_entity.pdbx_description
1 polymer ?
#
loop_
_entity_poly.entity_id
_entity_poly.type
_entity_poly.pdbx_seq_one_letter_code
_entity_poly.pdbx_strand_id
1 'polypeptide(L)'
;MAEQPLETEELGTDLPEGLVPPDDISPQREEPDGVSLPPVAETSGHSGPVLLRDRYLIDLSTRIPELDQPSAKAYAVEDRRDLTHKVFALACTPGLPARMDAIKAMRGLRYRGILPLVEWDVVPWAPLGQSTLVMIYVRPLGGRVVDRLQRKDTRFTEYDIPSKVVEPLINGLQFLNEMAGPHRAVRPDNLYFLDEDMEQIVLGPHVTAPPGFDQPISFEPIERAMCEPEGRGLGDIRDDIYALAVTFIHLILDNDPVEKVKEDDLIFHRLETGSYNAIFGNVR
;
A
#
# COMPACT_ATOMS: atom_id res chain seq x y z
N MET A 1 -73.28 11.39 13.23
CA MET A 1 -72.80 10.43 14.24
C MET A 1 -71.36 10.12 13.83
N ALA A 2 -70.44 11.06 14.05
CA ALA A 2 -69.72 11.33 15.29
C ALA A 2 -68.63 10.27 15.56
N GLU A 3 -67.40 10.76 15.48
CA GLU A 3 -66.05 10.18 15.61
C GLU A 3 -65.84 9.22 16.78
N GLN A 4 -64.85 8.33 16.64
CA GLN A 4 -63.72 8.26 17.58
C GLN A 4 -62.47 7.62 16.93
N PRO A 5 -61.24 8.11 17.21
CA PRO A 5 -60.00 7.66 16.57
C PRO A 5 -59.31 6.54 17.37
N LEU A 6 -58.55 5.68 16.67
CA LEU A 6 -57.67 4.70 17.29
C LEU A 6 -56.40 5.41 17.79
N GLU A 7 -56.13 5.28 19.09
CA GLU A 7 -54.95 5.82 19.77
C GLU A 7 -53.68 5.11 19.31
N THR A 8 -52.63 5.90 19.11
CA THR A 8 -51.24 5.49 18.93
C THR A 8 -50.66 4.96 20.24
N GLU A 9 -50.36 3.67 20.32
CA GLU A 9 -49.48 3.14 21.36
C GLU A 9 -48.02 3.33 20.95
N GLU A 10 -47.30 4.14 21.74
CA GLU A 10 -45.85 4.25 21.71
C GLU A 10 -45.25 2.89 22.11
N LEU A 11 -44.55 2.23 21.17
CA LEU A 11 -43.73 1.07 21.51
C LEU A 11 -42.47 1.55 22.23
N GLY A 12 -42.54 1.49 23.55
CA GLY A 12 -41.42 1.63 24.46
C GLY A 12 -40.31 0.64 24.12
N THR A 13 -39.09 1.17 24.14
CA THR A 13 -37.83 0.44 24.05
C THR A 13 -37.56 -0.32 25.34
N ASP A 14 -38.02 -1.56 25.46
CA ASP A 14 -37.58 -2.47 26.52
C ASP A 14 -36.48 -3.40 25.98
N LEU A 15 -35.23 -2.99 26.20
CA LEU A 15 -34.07 -3.89 26.12
C LEU A 15 -34.10 -4.84 27.33
N PRO A 16 -33.75 -6.13 27.16
CA PRO A 16 -33.78 -7.09 28.27
C PRO A 16 -32.80 -6.72 29.39
N GLU A 17 -33.26 -6.83 30.63
CA GLU A 17 -32.48 -6.53 31.85
C GLU A 17 -31.22 -7.39 31.95
N GLY A 18 -30.05 -6.74 32.04
CA GLY A 18 -28.76 -7.42 32.21
C GLY A 18 -27.51 -6.67 31.72
N LEU A 19 -27.67 -5.49 31.09
CA LEU A 19 -26.54 -4.69 30.57
C LEU A 19 -26.57 -3.23 31.06
N VAL A 20 -26.78 -3.02 32.36
CA VAL A 20 -26.51 -1.73 33.00
C VAL A 20 -25.17 -1.84 33.71
N PRO A 21 -24.09 -1.19 33.22
CA PRO A 21 -22.86 -1.04 34.00
C PRO A 21 -23.18 -0.22 35.26
N PRO A 22 -22.60 -0.53 36.43
CA PRO A 22 -22.81 0.29 37.61
C PRO A 22 -22.29 1.71 37.37
N ASP A 23 -23.17 2.69 37.59
CA ASP A 23 -22.79 4.09 37.73
C ASP A 23 -21.88 4.26 38.96
N ASP A 24 -20.89 5.15 38.82
CA ASP A 24 -19.95 5.61 39.84
C ASP A 24 -18.75 4.71 40.19
N ILE A 25 -17.73 4.74 39.32
CA ILE A 25 -16.33 4.78 39.78
C ILE A 25 -15.63 5.88 38.99
N SER A 26 -15.64 7.11 39.52
CA SER A 26 -14.72 8.16 39.07
C SER A 26 -13.29 7.74 39.45
N PRO A 27 -12.36 7.48 38.51
CA PRO A 27 -10.97 7.30 38.89
C PRO A 27 -10.42 8.67 39.29
N GLN A 28 -10.04 8.82 40.57
CA GLN A 28 -9.22 9.93 41.02
C GLN A 28 -7.92 9.91 40.22
N ARG A 29 -7.79 10.86 39.29
CA ARG A 29 -6.59 11.08 38.50
C ARG A 29 -5.62 11.85 39.40
N GLU A 30 -4.72 11.14 40.07
CA GLU A 30 -3.51 11.77 40.61
C GLU A 30 -2.70 12.29 39.42
N GLU A 31 -2.53 13.62 39.33
CA GLU A 31 -1.59 14.22 38.39
C GLU A 31 -0.17 13.82 38.82
N PRO A 32 0.60 13.10 37.99
CA PRO A 32 2.00 12.88 38.30
C PRO A 32 2.76 14.21 38.19
N ASP A 33 3.51 14.53 39.24
CA ASP A 33 4.43 15.66 39.32
C ASP A 33 5.24 15.82 38.02
N GLY A 34 5.32 17.08 37.58
CA GLY A 34 5.81 17.48 36.26
C GLY A 34 7.16 16.87 35.89
N VAL A 35 7.12 15.92 34.96
CA VAL A 35 8.29 15.54 34.17
C VAL A 35 8.48 16.63 33.13
N SER A 36 9.40 17.57 33.40
CA SER A 36 9.81 18.55 32.40
C SER A 36 10.43 17.78 31.22
N LEU A 37 9.73 17.77 30.09
CA LEU A 37 10.33 17.34 28.83
C LEU A 37 11.58 18.20 28.59
N PRO A 38 12.74 17.61 28.25
CA PRO A 38 13.90 18.41 27.88
C PRO A 38 13.50 19.34 26.73
N PRO A 39 14.04 20.57 26.68
CA PRO A 39 13.68 21.52 25.63
C PRO A 39 13.89 20.86 24.28
N VAL A 40 12.86 20.90 23.43
CA VAL A 40 12.98 20.56 22.02
C VAL A 40 14.08 21.45 21.48
N ALA A 41 15.26 20.86 21.27
CA ALA A 41 16.33 21.57 20.62
C ALA A 41 15.81 21.92 19.23
N GLU A 42 15.65 23.22 18.98
CA GLU A 42 15.52 23.77 17.64
C GLU A 42 16.77 23.38 16.87
N THR A 43 16.74 22.19 16.28
CA THR A 43 17.76 21.74 15.35
C THR A 43 17.48 22.47 14.05
N SER A 44 18.10 23.64 13.95
CA SER A 44 18.44 24.29 12.68
C SER A 44 18.62 23.24 11.58
N GLY A 45 17.70 23.27 10.61
CA GLY A 45 17.55 22.28 9.56
C GLY A 45 18.81 22.12 8.75
N HIS A 46 19.61 21.12 9.11
CA HIS A 46 20.66 20.62 8.24
C HIS A 46 19.98 19.76 7.18
N SER A 47 19.48 20.41 6.13
CA SER A 47 18.96 19.78 4.91
C SER A 47 20.10 19.20 4.06
N GLY A 48 21.04 18.52 4.71
CA GLY A 48 22.11 17.79 4.05
C GLY A 48 21.60 16.43 3.54
N PRO A 49 22.32 15.80 2.61
CA PRO A 49 22.01 14.45 2.19
C PRO A 49 22.15 13.47 3.36
N VAL A 50 21.34 12.42 3.36
CA VAL A 50 21.37 11.36 4.37
C VAL A 50 22.21 10.20 3.85
N LEU A 51 23.23 9.80 4.58
CA LEU A 51 24.09 8.66 4.22
C LEU A 51 23.58 7.38 4.90
N LEU A 52 23.16 6.40 4.10
CA LEU A 52 22.72 5.10 4.57
C LEU A 52 23.82 4.05 4.35
N ARG A 53 24.19 3.33 5.42
CA ARG A 53 25.21 2.26 5.42
C ARG A 53 26.56 2.65 4.79
N ASP A 54 26.98 3.90 4.99
CA ASP A 54 28.23 4.46 4.42
C ASP A 54 28.37 4.32 2.90
N ARG A 55 27.25 4.15 2.18
CA ARG A 55 27.25 3.84 0.75
C ARG A 55 26.22 4.64 -0.03
N TYR A 56 24.98 4.65 0.42
CA TYR A 56 23.87 5.22 -0.34
C TYR A 56 23.62 6.64 0.14
N LEU A 57 23.97 7.63 -0.68
CA LEU A 57 23.78 9.04 -0.37
C LEU A 57 22.40 9.47 -0.90
N ILE A 58 21.48 9.72 0.02
CA ILE A 58 20.09 10.09 -0.29
C ILE A 58 19.97 11.60 -0.33
N ASP A 59 19.52 12.14 -1.45
CA ASP A 59 19.28 13.57 -1.61
C ASP A 59 17.84 13.92 -1.20
N LEU A 60 17.70 14.58 -0.06
CA LEU A 60 16.40 15.00 0.49
C LEU A 60 15.72 16.10 -0.33
N SER A 61 16.46 16.80 -1.20
CA SER A 61 15.93 17.86 -2.06
C SER A 61 15.36 17.34 -3.38
N THR A 62 15.77 16.13 -3.79
CA THR A 62 15.40 15.54 -5.08
C THR A 62 14.37 14.43 -4.88
N ARG A 63 13.09 14.80 -4.88
CA ARG A 63 11.95 13.88 -4.85
C ARG A 63 11.75 13.17 -6.20
N ILE A 64 11.20 11.96 -6.15
CA ILE A 64 10.77 11.21 -7.34
C ILE A 64 9.29 10.82 -7.18
N PRO A 65 8.34 11.76 -7.35
CA PRO A 65 6.91 11.50 -7.06
C PRO A 65 6.32 10.31 -7.83
N GLU A 66 6.83 10.04 -9.03
CA GLU A 66 6.46 8.91 -9.88
C GLU A 66 6.75 7.54 -9.23
N LEU A 67 7.61 7.49 -8.22
CA LEU A 67 7.95 6.28 -7.47
C LEU A 67 7.44 6.31 -6.02
N ASP A 68 6.68 7.35 -5.62
CA ASP A 68 6.05 7.40 -4.31
C ASP A 68 5.10 6.21 -4.12
N GLN A 69 5.03 5.72 -2.88
CA GLN A 69 3.98 4.81 -2.41
C GLN A 69 3.01 5.61 -1.53
N PRO A 70 1.78 5.11 -1.28
CA PRO A 70 0.85 5.84 -0.43
C PRO A 70 1.45 6.08 0.98
N SER A 71 2.09 5.06 1.56
CA SER A 71 2.76 5.14 2.86
C SER A 71 4.29 5.33 2.82
N ALA A 72 4.88 5.72 1.69
CA ALA A 72 6.31 6.03 1.63
C ALA A 72 6.69 7.00 0.50
N LYS A 73 7.64 7.89 0.77
CA LYS A 73 8.04 8.95 -0.16
C LYS A 73 9.39 8.64 -0.82
N ALA A 74 9.48 8.86 -2.13
CA ALA A 74 10.63 8.49 -2.95
C ALA A 74 11.63 9.64 -3.15
N TYR A 75 12.92 9.31 -3.05
CA TYR A 75 14.05 10.25 -3.15
C TYR A 75 15.17 9.68 -4.02
N ALA A 76 15.91 10.57 -4.69
CA ALA A 76 17.09 10.21 -5.46
C ALA A 76 18.23 9.73 -4.56
N VAL A 77 18.99 8.74 -5.05
CA VAL A 77 20.09 8.14 -4.33
C VAL A 77 21.29 7.98 -5.25
N GLU A 78 22.47 8.35 -4.76
CA GLU A 78 23.75 8.01 -5.36
C GLU A 78 24.37 6.82 -4.62
N ASP A 79 24.66 5.74 -5.35
CA ASP A 79 25.48 4.65 -4.83
C ASP A 79 26.96 5.03 -4.96
N ARG A 80 27.57 5.45 -3.86
CA ARG A 80 28.95 5.95 -3.83
C ARG A 80 30.01 4.91 -4.20
N ARG A 81 29.65 3.62 -4.22
CA ARG A 81 30.56 2.53 -4.62
C ARG A 81 30.41 2.15 -6.08
N ASP A 82 29.24 2.42 -6.68
CA ASP A 82 28.95 2.11 -8.07
C ASP A 82 27.94 3.13 -8.64
N LEU A 83 28.46 4.17 -9.30
CA LEU A 83 27.65 5.24 -9.90
C LEU A 83 26.76 4.77 -11.06
N THR A 84 27.04 3.58 -11.61
CA THR A 84 26.23 2.99 -12.69
C THR A 84 24.99 2.30 -12.13
N HIS A 85 25.04 1.86 -10.87
CA HIS A 85 23.92 1.22 -10.20
C HIS A 85 22.84 2.23 -9.83
N LYS A 86 21.78 2.30 -10.65
CA LYS A 86 20.66 3.22 -10.43
C LYS A 86 19.73 2.68 -9.35
N VAL A 87 19.65 3.41 -8.24
CA VAL A 87 18.82 3.10 -7.08
C VAL A 87 18.01 4.32 -6.65
N PHE A 88 16.99 4.10 -5.84
CA PHE A 88 16.21 5.15 -5.19
C PHE A 88 15.85 4.75 -3.76
N ALA A 89 15.51 5.72 -2.93
CA ALA A 89 15.10 5.51 -1.55
C ALA A 89 13.60 5.68 -1.40
N LEU A 90 12.98 4.85 -0.56
CA LEU A 90 11.65 5.06 0.00
C LEU A 90 11.79 5.33 1.50
N ALA A 91 11.38 6.52 1.92
CA ALA A 91 11.25 6.88 3.33
C ALA A 91 9.82 6.63 3.80
N CYS A 92 9.64 5.71 4.74
CA CYS A 92 8.32 5.32 5.24
C CYS A 92 7.67 6.46 6.04
N THR A 93 6.34 6.50 6.00
CA THR A 93 5.53 7.31 6.91
C THR A 93 5.71 6.79 8.35
N PRO A 94 6.12 7.63 9.30
CA PRO A 94 6.22 7.21 10.71
C PRO A 94 4.87 6.77 11.27
N GLY A 95 4.89 5.81 12.20
CA GLY A 95 3.68 5.29 12.85
C GLY A 95 3.01 4.12 12.14
N LEU A 96 3.36 3.82 10.88
CA LEU A 96 2.90 2.62 10.19
C LEU A 96 3.95 1.50 10.29
N PRO A 97 3.57 0.29 10.77
CA PRO A 97 4.53 -0.79 10.90
C PRO A 97 4.88 -1.38 9.52
N ALA A 98 6.16 -1.32 9.18
CA ALA A 98 6.72 -1.99 8.01
C ALA A 98 6.87 -3.50 8.22
N ARG A 99 6.94 -4.25 7.12
CA ARG A 99 7.01 -5.72 7.12
C ARG A 99 8.45 -6.22 7.31
N MET A 100 8.98 -6.08 8.52
CA MET A 100 10.40 -6.31 8.83
C MET A 100 10.92 -7.71 8.44
N ASP A 101 10.12 -8.76 8.59
CA ASP A 101 10.54 -10.12 8.23
C ASP A 101 10.68 -10.28 6.71
N ALA A 102 9.73 -9.74 5.94
CA ALA A 102 9.80 -9.69 4.48
C ALA A 102 10.99 -8.86 3.99
N ILE A 103 11.24 -7.70 4.62
CA ILE A 103 12.40 -6.84 4.34
C ILE A 103 13.71 -7.62 4.52
N LYS A 104 13.87 -8.33 5.64
CA LYS A 104 15.07 -9.13 5.93
C LYS A 104 15.23 -10.29 4.94
N ALA A 105 14.14 -10.96 4.58
CA ALA A 105 14.14 -12.10 3.66
C ALA A 105 14.51 -11.70 2.23
N MET A 106 14.04 -10.54 1.76
CA MET A 106 14.24 -10.09 0.37
C MET A 106 15.52 -9.30 0.13
N ARG A 107 16.12 -8.71 1.18
CA ARG A 107 17.27 -7.81 1.03
C ARG A 107 18.41 -8.47 0.23
N GLY A 108 18.82 -7.81 -0.85
CA GLY A 108 19.93 -8.23 -1.69
C GLY A 108 19.58 -9.35 -2.69
N LEU A 109 18.36 -9.89 -2.64
CA LEU A 109 17.89 -10.87 -3.60
C LEU A 109 17.40 -10.19 -4.87
N ARG A 110 17.62 -10.87 -6.00
CA ARG A 110 17.05 -10.51 -7.30
C ARG A 110 16.25 -11.69 -7.80
N TYR A 111 14.97 -11.45 -8.07
CA TYR A 111 14.07 -12.47 -8.59
C TYR A 111 13.22 -11.88 -9.71
N ARG A 112 12.97 -12.69 -10.75
CA ARG A 112 12.19 -12.25 -11.91
C ARG A 112 10.78 -11.88 -11.45
N GLY A 113 10.30 -10.71 -11.86
CA GLY A 113 8.97 -10.24 -11.50
C GLY A 113 8.86 -9.50 -10.16
N ILE A 114 9.96 -9.31 -9.42
CA ILE A 114 9.98 -8.54 -8.15
C ILE A 114 10.96 -7.36 -8.26
N LEU A 115 10.55 -6.16 -7.84
CA LEU A 115 11.44 -5.00 -7.75
C LEU A 115 12.51 -5.25 -6.67
N PRO A 116 13.80 -5.28 -7.02
CA PRO A 116 14.83 -5.68 -6.06
C PRO A 116 15.01 -4.68 -4.92
N LEU A 117 14.88 -5.17 -3.68
CA LEU A 117 15.23 -4.46 -2.46
C LEU A 117 16.74 -4.60 -2.20
N VAL A 118 17.47 -3.49 -2.26
CA VAL A 118 18.92 -3.46 -2.17
C VAL A 118 19.39 -3.43 -0.71
N GLU A 119 18.86 -2.50 0.09
CA GLU A 119 19.29 -2.28 1.46
C GLU A 119 18.20 -1.57 2.26
N TRP A 120 18.30 -1.58 3.58
CA TRP A 120 17.43 -0.79 4.45
C TRP A 120 18.16 -0.38 5.75
N ASP A 121 17.69 0.72 6.34
CA ASP A 121 18.08 1.11 7.69
C ASP A 121 17.08 2.09 8.30
N VAL A 122 17.18 2.27 9.62
CA VAL A 122 16.49 3.38 10.31
C VAL A 122 17.48 4.53 10.43
N VAL A 123 17.13 5.68 9.86
CA VAL A 123 18.03 6.85 9.80
C VAL A 123 17.31 8.10 10.32
N PRO A 124 18.04 9.05 10.95
CA PRO A 124 17.50 10.36 11.26
C PRO A 124 16.97 11.04 9.99
N TRP A 125 15.73 11.51 10.03
CA TRP A 125 15.07 12.08 8.86
C TRP A 125 14.62 13.51 9.15
N ALA A 126 15.47 14.48 8.81
CA ALA A 126 15.24 15.89 9.11
C ALA A 126 13.86 16.43 8.66
N PRO A 127 13.31 16.07 7.47
CA PRO A 127 11.98 16.52 7.06
C PRO A 127 10.84 16.09 8.00
N LEU A 128 11.03 15.03 8.79
CA LEU A 128 10.04 14.49 9.73
C LEU A 128 10.38 14.82 11.19
N GLY A 129 11.53 15.46 11.45
CA GLY A 129 12.01 15.74 12.80
C GLY A 129 12.28 14.50 13.66
N GLN A 130 12.34 13.31 13.06
CA GLN A 130 12.48 12.02 13.74
C GLN A 130 13.19 11.01 12.84
N SER A 131 13.60 9.88 13.40
CA SER A 131 14.12 8.77 12.59
C SER A 131 12.98 8.04 11.89
N THR A 132 13.20 7.63 10.64
CA THR A 132 12.27 6.77 9.91
C THR A 132 12.98 5.60 9.26
N LEU A 133 12.22 4.55 8.96
CA LEU A 133 12.70 3.45 8.15
C LEU A 133 12.87 3.92 6.71
N VAL A 134 14.04 3.64 6.14
CA VAL A 134 14.35 3.92 4.74
C VAL A 134 14.79 2.64 4.06
N MET A 135 14.27 2.41 2.87
CA MET A 135 14.61 1.27 2.02
C MET A 135 15.17 1.75 0.69
N ILE A 136 16.23 1.11 0.23
CA ILE A 136 16.85 1.35 -1.07
C ILE A 136 16.39 0.26 -2.04
N TYR A 137 15.79 0.66 -3.15
CA TYR A 137 15.40 -0.23 -4.23
C TYR A 137 16.22 0.05 -5.49
N VAL A 138 16.34 -0.94 -6.36
CA VAL A 138 16.77 -0.69 -7.75
C VAL A 138 15.75 0.23 -8.42
N ARG A 139 16.22 1.24 -9.14
CA ARG A 139 15.34 2.18 -9.83
C ARG A 139 14.73 1.51 -11.07
N PRO A 140 13.40 1.42 -11.19
CA PRO A 140 12.77 0.96 -12.41
C PRO A 140 12.90 2.04 -13.49
N LEU A 141 13.69 1.77 -14.52
CA LEU A 141 14.06 2.78 -15.52
C LEU A 141 12.94 3.02 -16.55
N GLY A 142 12.12 2.01 -16.83
CA GLY A 142 10.96 2.15 -17.71
C GLY A 142 9.75 2.80 -17.05
N GLY A 143 9.76 3.00 -15.73
CA GLY A 143 8.68 3.65 -14.98
C GLY A 143 7.46 2.75 -14.74
N ARG A 144 6.32 3.36 -14.34
CA ARG A 144 5.08 2.62 -14.04
C ARG A 144 4.44 2.08 -15.31
N VAL A 145 3.97 0.84 -15.26
CA VAL A 145 3.32 0.17 -16.41
C VAL A 145 2.07 0.94 -16.84
N VAL A 146 1.20 1.30 -15.88
CA VAL A 146 -0.06 1.99 -16.18
C VAL A 146 0.16 3.34 -16.88
N ASP A 147 1.15 4.12 -16.45
CA ASP A 147 1.48 5.41 -17.06
C ASP A 147 1.96 5.25 -18.51
N ARG A 148 2.74 4.20 -18.80
CA ARG A 148 3.25 3.91 -20.15
C ARG A 148 2.14 3.45 -21.09
N LEU A 149 1.19 2.67 -20.59
CA LEU A 149 0.01 2.29 -21.35
C LEU A 149 -0.88 3.52 -21.66
N GLN A 150 -1.13 4.38 -20.67
CA GLN A 150 -1.92 5.61 -20.84
C GLN A 150 -1.29 6.58 -21.85
N ARG A 151 0.05 6.74 -21.81
CA ARG A 151 0.79 7.56 -22.79
C ARG A 151 0.91 6.90 -24.16
N LYS A 152 0.55 5.62 -24.27
CA LYS A 152 0.68 4.78 -25.47
C LYS A 152 2.15 4.60 -25.92
N ASP A 153 3.08 4.69 -24.97
CA ASP A 153 4.51 4.42 -25.17
C ASP A 153 4.74 2.92 -25.43
N THR A 154 3.88 2.07 -24.86
CA THR A 154 3.86 0.61 -25.02
C THR A 154 2.43 0.10 -25.12
N ARG A 155 2.25 -1.13 -25.58
CA ARG A 155 0.97 -1.84 -25.63
C ARG A 155 1.17 -3.33 -25.40
N PHE A 156 0.24 -3.95 -24.69
CA PHE A 156 0.15 -5.40 -24.63
C PHE A 156 -0.87 -5.88 -25.66
N THR A 157 -0.44 -6.76 -26.57
CA THR A 157 -1.39 -7.58 -27.33
C THR A 157 -1.85 -8.76 -26.47
N GLU A 158 -2.97 -9.40 -26.82
CA GLU A 158 -3.42 -10.63 -26.15
C GLU A 158 -2.33 -11.73 -26.14
N TYR A 159 -1.46 -11.75 -27.16
CA TYR A 159 -0.34 -12.68 -27.24
C TYR A 159 0.83 -12.33 -26.32
N ASP A 160 1.00 -11.04 -25.99
CA ASP A 160 2.05 -10.58 -25.08
C ASP A 160 1.70 -10.86 -23.61
N ILE A 161 0.42 -10.81 -23.25
CA ILE A 161 -0.03 -10.87 -21.85
C ILE A 161 0.51 -12.12 -21.12
N PRO A 162 0.37 -13.35 -21.65
CA PRO A 162 0.81 -14.55 -20.92
C PRO A 162 2.29 -14.51 -20.53
N SER A 163 3.17 -14.09 -21.44
CA SER A 163 4.63 -14.17 -21.26
C SER A 163 5.25 -12.91 -20.67
N LYS A 164 4.75 -11.72 -21.05
CA LYS A 164 5.28 -10.43 -20.57
C LYS A 164 4.68 -9.97 -19.26
N VAL A 165 3.45 -10.39 -18.95
CA VAL A 165 2.71 -9.92 -17.77
C VAL A 165 2.46 -11.07 -16.79
N VAL A 166 1.73 -12.11 -17.21
CA VAL A 166 1.24 -13.15 -16.30
C VAL A 166 2.37 -13.97 -15.70
N GLU A 167 3.22 -14.57 -16.54
CA GLU A 167 4.32 -15.42 -16.11
C GLU A 167 5.28 -14.74 -15.12
N PRO A 168 5.86 -13.55 -15.39
CA PRO A 168 6.78 -12.92 -14.44
C PRO A 168 6.10 -12.55 -13.11
N LEU A 169 4.86 -12.06 -13.14
CA LEU A 169 4.16 -11.67 -11.93
C LEU A 169 3.75 -12.87 -11.07
N ILE A 170 3.26 -13.95 -11.68
CA ILE A 170 2.95 -15.20 -10.95
C ILE A 170 4.23 -15.79 -10.33
N ASN A 171 5.34 -15.84 -11.08
CA ASN A 171 6.61 -16.32 -10.55
C ASN A 171 7.05 -15.48 -9.35
N GLY A 172 6.93 -14.15 -9.44
CA GLY A 172 7.22 -13.24 -8.34
C GLY A 172 6.35 -13.52 -7.09
N LEU A 173 5.04 -13.68 -7.28
CA LEU A 173 4.11 -13.99 -6.18
C LEU A 173 4.41 -15.34 -5.52
N GLN A 174 4.73 -16.36 -6.31
CA GLN A 174 5.11 -17.68 -5.78
C GLN A 174 6.39 -17.59 -4.94
N PHE A 175 7.42 -16.91 -5.46
CA PHE A 175 8.65 -16.66 -4.71
C PHE A 175 8.39 -15.94 -3.39
N LEU A 176 7.59 -14.88 -3.40
CA LEU A 176 7.25 -14.16 -2.17
C LEU A 176 6.48 -15.02 -1.20
N ASN A 177 5.48 -15.77 -1.65
CA ASN A 177 4.70 -16.65 -0.79
C ASN A 177 5.59 -17.68 -0.06
N GLU A 178 6.65 -18.16 -0.71
CA GLU A 178 7.60 -19.10 -0.10
C GLU A 178 8.62 -18.43 0.84
N MET A 179 9.05 -17.20 0.53
CA MET A 179 10.22 -16.57 1.19
C MET A 179 9.89 -15.40 2.12
N ALA A 180 8.87 -14.61 1.82
CA ALA A 180 8.61 -13.30 2.43
C ALA A 180 7.13 -13.05 2.81
N GLY A 181 6.24 -13.99 2.50
CA GLY A 181 4.79 -13.87 2.68
C GLY A 181 4.09 -13.22 1.48
N PRO A 182 2.76 -12.99 1.57
CA PRO A 182 1.96 -12.49 0.44
C PRO A 182 2.32 -11.05 0.08
N HIS A 183 2.21 -10.64 -1.17
CA HIS A 183 2.55 -9.29 -1.63
C HIS A 183 1.63 -8.22 -1.02
N ARG A 184 0.30 -8.39 -1.17
CA ARG A 184 -0.77 -7.56 -0.58
C ARG A 184 -0.71 -6.08 -0.99
N ALA A 185 -0.18 -5.83 -2.18
CA ALA A 185 -0.06 -4.51 -2.81
C ALA A 185 -0.04 -4.62 -4.35
N VAL A 186 -0.69 -5.66 -4.90
CA VAL A 186 -0.74 -5.91 -6.35
C VAL A 186 -1.84 -5.02 -6.95
N ARG A 187 -1.45 -4.04 -7.77
CA ARG A 187 -2.36 -3.08 -8.41
C ARG A 187 -1.65 -2.36 -9.56
N PRO A 188 -2.37 -1.79 -10.55
CA PRO A 188 -1.77 -1.25 -11.77
C PRO A 188 -0.68 -0.18 -11.55
N ASP A 189 -0.87 0.70 -10.57
CA ASP A 189 0.07 1.77 -10.23
C ASP A 189 1.29 1.29 -9.42
N ASN A 190 1.30 0.02 -9.01
CA ASN A 190 2.41 -0.64 -8.33
C ASN A 190 3.06 -1.75 -9.19
N LEU A 191 2.95 -1.61 -10.52
CA LEU A 191 3.69 -2.39 -11.51
C LEU A 191 4.67 -1.49 -12.25
N TYR A 192 5.88 -1.98 -12.48
CA TYR A 192 6.95 -1.21 -13.08
C TYR A 192 7.65 -1.97 -14.20
N PHE A 193 8.16 -1.24 -15.19
CA PHE A 193 9.18 -1.73 -16.11
C PHE A 193 10.55 -1.49 -15.49
N LEU A 194 11.31 -2.56 -15.28
CA LEU A 194 12.61 -2.49 -14.61
C LEU A 194 13.67 -1.83 -15.50
N ASP A 195 13.63 -2.12 -16.80
CA ASP A 195 14.56 -1.65 -17.83
C ASP A 195 13.97 -0.53 -18.70
N GLU A 196 14.85 0.19 -19.39
CA GLU A 196 14.50 1.31 -20.29
C GLU A 196 13.73 0.85 -21.53
N ASP A 197 13.98 -0.39 -21.99
CA ASP A 197 13.36 -0.98 -23.18
C ASP A 197 11.92 -1.48 -22.91
N MET A 198 11.46 -1.43 -21.65
CA MET A 198 10.14 -1.86 -21.20
C MET A 198 9.85 -3.36 -21.45
N GLU A 199 10.86 -4.21 -21.28
CA GLU A 199 10.74 -5.66 -21.49
C GLU A 199 10.45 -6.45 -20.21
N GLN A 200 10.88 -5.96 -19.04
CA GLN A 200 10.79 -6.67 -17.77
C GLN A 200 9.80 -6.01 -16.82
N ILE A 201 8.62 -6.60 -16.70
CA ILE A 201 7.62 -6.17 -15.71
C ILE A 201 7.95 -6.76 -14.33
N VAL A 202 7.84 -5.93 -13.30
CA VAL A 202 8.02 -6.32 -11.91
C VAL A 202 6.91 -5.76 -11.01
N LEU A 203 6.59 -6.54 -9.97
CA LEU A 203 5.85 -6.10 -8.79
C LEU A 203 6.66 -5.07 -8.02
N GLY A 204 6.01 -3.96 -7.64
CA GLY A 204 6.62 -2.88 -6.90
C GLY A 204 6.82 -3.15 -5.40
N PRO A 205 7.14 -2.09 -4.63
CA PRO A 205 7.27 -2.17 -3.18
C PRO A 205 5.98 -2.62 -2.48
N HIS A 206 6.10 -3.43 -1.42
CA HIS A 206 4.95 -3.97 -0.68
C HIS A 206 5.17 -4.11 0.83
N VAL A 207 6.25 -3.54 1.34
CA VAL A 207 6.71 -3.72 2.73
C VAL A 207 6.75 -2.42 3.53
N THR A 208 6.38 -1.30 2.93
CA THR A 208 6.35 0.04 3.52
C THR A 208 5.24 0.24 4.56
N ALA A 209 4.24 -0.63 4.57
CA ALA A 209 3.06 -0.58 5.42
C ALA A 209 2.57 -2.00 5.76
N PRO A 210 1.58 -2.16 6.66
CA PRO A 210 0.97 -3.46 6.92
C PRO A 210 0.37 -4.09 5.65
N PRO A 211 0.26 -5.42 5.58
CA PRO A 211 -0.25 -6.09 4.39
C PRO A 211 -1.67 -5.64 4.02
N GLY A 212 -1.85 -5.10 2.81
CA GLY A 212 -3.14 -4.63 2.32
C GLY A 212 -3.55 -3.25 2.84
N PHE A 213 -2.75 -2.58 3.67
CA PHE A 213 -3.10 -1.26 4.22
C PHE A 213 -3.31 -0.21 3.12
N ASP A 214 -2.36 -0.13 2.19
CA ASP A 214 -2.39 0.80 1.05
C ASP A 214 -3.16 0.24 -0.17
N GLN A 215 -3.81 -0.92 -0.05
CA GLN A 215 -4.45 -1.58 -1.18
C GLN A 215 -5.87 -1.02 -1.39
N PRO A 216 -6.23 -0.54 -2.59
CA PRO A 216 -7.60 -0.10 -2.84
C PRO A 216 -8.58 -1.26 -2.76
N ILE A 217 -9.80 -0.98 -2.30
CA ILE A 217 -10.80 -2.02 -2.02
C ILE A 217 -11.19 -2.88 -3.24
N SER A 218 -11.05 -2.36 -4.47
CA SER A 218 -11.30 -3.10 -5.72
C SER A 218 -10.29 -4.23 -5.94
N PHE A 219 -9.07 -4.10 -5.39
CA PHE A 219 -8.00 -5.09 -5.47
C PHE A 219 -7.90 -5.97 -4.20
N GLU A 220 -8.90 -5.90 -3.32
CA GLU A 220 -9.04 -6.75 -2.14
C GLU A 220 -10.20 -7.73 -2.30
N PRO A 221 -10.07 -9.02 -1.93
CA PRO A 221 -11.21 -9.93 -1.78
C PRO A 221 -12.27 -9.32 -0.86
N ILE A 222 -13.55 -9.67 -1.06
CA ILE A 222 -14.67 -8.95 -0.43
C ILE A 222 -14.59 -9.00 1.11
N GLU A 223 -14.18 -10.14 1.66
CA GLU A 223 -13.96 -10.35 3.09
C GLU A 223 -12.87 -9.45 3.69
N ARG A 224 -11.87 -9.04 2.90
CA ARG A 224 -10.81 -8.11 3.30
C ARG A 224 -11.23 -6.66 3.05
N ALA A 225 -11.92 -6.40 1.95
CA ALA A 225 -12.40 -5.07 1.58
C ALA A 225 -13.39 -4.50 2.59
N MET A 226 -14.15 -5.37 3.28
CA MET A 226 -15.05 -4.99 4.39
C MET A 226 -14.33 -4.71 5.72
N CYS A 227 -13.02 -4.99 5.80
CA CYS A 227 -12.22 -4.65 6.99
C CYS A 227 -11.57 -3.28 6.82
N GLU A 228 -11.47 -2.56 7.94
CA GLU A 228 -10.60 -1.39 8.04
C GLU A 228 -9.17 -1.74 7.59
N PRO A 229 -8.45 -0.83 6.90
CA PRO A 229 -7.10 -1.09 6.37
C PRO A 229 -6.13 -1.69 7.39
N GLU A 230 -6.15 -1.22 8.64
CA GLU A 230 -5.32 -1.71 9.75
C GLU A 230 -5.67 -3.15 10.16
N GLY A 231 -6.93 -3.55 9.96
CA GLY A 231 -7.51 -4.82 10.39
C GLY A 231 -7.55 -5.90 9.32
N ARG A 232 -7.08 -5.63 8.10
CA ARG A 232 -7.12 -6.59 6.99
C ARG A 232 -6.29 -7.84 7.23
N GLY A 233 -5.33 -7.82 8.16
CA GLY A 233 -4.51 -8.97 8.51
C GLY A 233 -3.49 -9.37 7.43
N LEU A 234 -2.77 -10.46 7.67
CA LEU A 234 -1.63 -10.86 6.82
C LEU A 234 -2.03 -11.21 5.39
N GLY A 235 -3.16 -11.91 5.22
CA GLY A 235 -3.55 -12.50 3.94
C GLY A 235 -2.72 -13.73 3.55
N ASP A 236 -2.96 -14.22 2.34
CA ASP A 236 -2.21 -15.28 1.67
C ASP A 236 -2.17 -15.06 0.15
N ILE A 237 -1.57 -16.00 -0.58
CA ILE A 237 -1.41 -15.93 -2.03
C ILE A 237 -2.74 -15.79 -2.78
N ARG A 238 -3.88 -16.27 -2.24
CA ARG A 238 -5.18 -16.14 -2.90
C ARG A 238 -5.62 -14.69 -2.99
N ASP A 239 -5.28 -13.88 -1.98
CA ASP A 239 -5.53 -12.45 -2.01
C ASP A 239 -4.73 -11.77 -3.13
N ASP A 240 -3.47 -12.19 -3.33
CA ASP A 240 -2.62 -11.66 -4.40
C ASP A 240 -3.08 -12.10 -5.80
N ILE A 241 -3.53 -13.35 -5.94
CA ILE A 241 -4.08 -13.86 -7.21
C ILE A 241 -5.39 -13.15 -7.56
N TYR A 242 -6.24 -12.86 -6.57
CA TYR A 242 -7.42 -12.02 -6.77
C TYR A 242 -7.00 -10.63 -7.28
N ALA A 243 -6.08 -9.96 -6.58
CA ALA A 243 -5.60 -8.64 -6.91
C ALA A 243 -4.94 -8.59 -8.31
N LEU A 244 -4.20 -9.64 -8.67
CA LEU A 244 -3.58 -9.80 -9.98
C LEU A 244 -4.62 -9.90 -11.10
N ALA A 245 -5.70 -10.67 -10.90
CA ALA A 245 -6.78 -10.78 -11.88
C ALA A 245 -7.49 -9.43 -12.10
N VAL A 246 -7.81 -8.71 -11.02
CA VAL A 246 -8.39 -7.35 -11.11
C VAL A 246 -7.42 -6.40 -11.81
N THR A 247 -6.13 -6.48 -11.49
CA THR A 247 -5.06 -5.68 -12.13
C THR A 247 -4.98 -5.95 -13.63
N PHE A 248 -5.05 -7.20 -14.08
CA PHE A 248 -5.01 -7.52 -15.51
C PHE A 248 -6.16 -6.90 -16.28
N ILE A 249 -7.37 -6.94 -15.73
CA ILE A 249 -8.51 -6.31 -16.39
C ILE A 249 -8.26 -4.80 -16.48
N HIS A 250 -7.81 -4.15 -15.40
CA HIS A 250 -7.45 -2.73 -15.44
C HIS A 250 -6.32 -2.38 -16.41
N LEU A 251 -5.37 -3.29 -16.68
CA LEU A 251 -4.32 -3.05 -17.68
C LEU A 251 -4.82 -3.16 -19.12
N ILE A 252 -5.91 -3.88 -19.35
CA ILE A 252 -6.57 -4.01 -20.66
C ILE A 252 -7.51 -2.82 -20.90
N LEU A 253 -8.09 -2.28 -19.84
CA LEU A 253 -9.00 -1.14 -19.91
C LEU A 253 -8.23 0.19 -19.94
N ASP A 254 -8.76 1.15 -20.70
CA ASP A 254 -8.20 2.51 -20.77
C ASP A 254 -8.55 3.38 -19.55
N ASN A 255 -9.42 2.91 -18.65
CA ASN A 255 -9.86 3.63 -17.45
C ASN A 255 -10.22 2.67 -16.31
N ASP A 256 -10.30 3.20 -15.08
CA ASP A 256 -10.87 2.51 -13.93
C ASP A 256 -12.42 2.61 -13.96
N PRO A 257 -13.14 1.49 -14.12
CA PRO A 257 -14.61 1.50 -14.26
C PRO A 257 -15.36 1.95 -13.00
N VAL A 258 -14.71 1.92 -11.84
CA VAL A 258 -15.32 2.22 -10.54
C VAL A 258 -14.68 3.43 -9.86
N GLU A 259 -13.87 4.22 -10.57
CA GLU A 259 -13.18 5.41 -10.05
C GLU A 259 -14.13 6.40 -9.33
N LYS A 260 -15.37 6.49 -9.80
CA LYS A 260 -16.39 7.43 -9.29
C LYS A 260 -17.39 6.80 -8.32
N VAL A 261 -17.27 5.49 -8.07
CA VAL A 261 -18.16 4.77 -7.16
C VAL A 261 -17.60 4.92 -5.74
N LYS A 262 -18.46 5.24 -4.77
CA LYS A 262 -18.04 5.30 -3.37
C LYS A 262 -17.68 3.91 -2.87
N GLU A 263 -16.78 3.85 -1.90
CA GLU A 263 -16.29 2.57 -1.37
C GLU A 263 -17.42 1.71 -0.79
N ASP A 264 -18.31 2.29 0.03
CA ASP A 264 -19.46 1.59 0.61
C ASP A 264 -20.42 1.05 -0.47
N ASP A 265 -20.70 1.87 -1.49
CA ASP A 265 -21.58 1.50 -2.60
C ASP A 265 -20.95 0.33 -3.40
N LEU A 266 -19.63 0.35 -3.60
CA LEU A 266 -18.91 -0.72 -4.28
C LEU A 266 -18.93 -2.02 -3.45
N ILE A 267 -18.72 -1.94 -2.14
CA ILE A 267 -18.81 -3.10 -1.23
C ILE A 267 -20.21 -3.72 -1.31
N PHE A 268 -21.26 -2.90 -1.19
CA PHE A 268 -22.65 -3.35 -1.27
C PHE A 268 -22.93 -4.04 -2.61
N HIS A 269 -22.55 -3.41 -3.72
CA HIS A 269 -22.77 -3.97 -5.05
C HIS A 269 -22.01 -5.29 -5.29
N ARG A 270 -20.79 -5.42 -4.74
CA ARG A 270 -20.00 -6.66 -4.77
C ARG A 270 -20.66 -7.79 -3.98
N LEU A 271 -21.33 -7.49 -2.86
CA LEU A 271 -22.08 -8.47 -2.07
C LEU A 271 -23.34 -8.95 -2.81
N GLU A 272 -24.04 -8.05 -3.51
CA GLU A 272 -25.26 -8.39 -4.23
C GLU A 272 -25.01 -9.16 -5.53
N THR A 273 -23.99 -8.76 -6.30
CA THR A 273 -23.82 -9.20 -7.69
C THR A 273 -22.50 -9.93 -7.97
N GLY A 274 -21.64 -10.05 -6.95
CA GLY A 274 -20.31 -10.63 -7.07
C GLY A 274 -19.28 -9.62 -7.59
N SER A 275 -17.99 -9.87 -7.29
CA SER A 275 -16.92 -8.91 -7.58
C SER A 275 -16.74 -8.58 -9.06
N TYR A 276 -16.82 -9.58 -9.95
CA TYR A 276 -16.62 -9.34 -11.37
C TYR A 276 -17.67 -8.39 -11.96
N ASN A 277 -18.95 -8.70 -11.73
CA ASN A 277 -20.03 -7.85 -12.23
C ASN A 277 -20.01 -6.47 -11.55
N ALA A 278 -19.67 -6.42 -10.26
CA ALA A 278 -19.68 -5.16 -9.55
C ALA A 278 -18.58 -4.19 -9.97
N ILE A 279 -17.40 -4.70 -10.30
CA ILE A 279 -16.25 -3.88 -10.72
C ILE A 279 -16.28 -3.63 -12.23
N PHE A 280 -16.68 -4.61 -13.04
CA PHE A 280 -16.51 -4.55 -14.50
C PHE A 280 -17.81 -4.63 -15.31
N GLY A 281 -18.98 -4.83 -14.69
CA GLY A 281 -20.24 -5.05 -15.41
C GLY A 281 -20.72 -3.90 -16.30
N ASN A 282 -20.19 -2.70 -16.07
CA ASN A 282 -20.51 -1.49 -16.86
C ASN A 282 -19.50 -1.21 -17.98
N VAL A 283 -18.46 -2.03 -18.10
CA VAL A 283 -17.43 -1.91 -19.14
C VAL A 283 -17.98 -2.54 -20.42
N ARG A 284 -18.01 -1.77 -21.51
CA ARG A 284 -18.41 -2.21 -22.85
C ARG A 284 -17.22 -2.29 -23.77
#